data_AF-B4RQW5-F1
#
_entry.id   AF-B4RQW5-F1
#
_cell.length_a   1.000
_cell.length_b   1.000
_cell.length_c   1.000
_cell.angle_alpha   90.00
_cell.angle_beta   90.00
_cell.angle_gamma   90.00
#
_symmetry.space_group_name_H-M   'P 1'
#
loop_
_entity.id
_entity.type
_entity.pdbx_description
1 polymer ?
#
loop_
_entity_poly.entity_id
_entity_poly.type
_entity_poly.pdbx_seq_one_letter_code
_entity_poly.pdbx_strand_id
1 'polypeptide(L)'
;MSEQKIEFYGADKEQNYALLKTWVYEQPYSVVRGYFGYSRKDGNPIEEDGQNPEEIPFDLYLGDIRGVATDEDKLPKAGSFQYEGRAFGGNGVLSKESLDNHNGVFRYTIDFDRRKGSGSIEGMEQYGKIKLEEAAIERIPYRESGSSLGLKDRVSYFGVNEGVAMLEKDNEIKKYHLGIFGEAANEVAGAVSQEHKHQAVIGFGGEKK
;
A
#
# COMPACT_ATOMS: atom_id res chain seq x y z
N MET A 1 -11.49 -4.72 14.90
CA MET A 1 -10.05 -4.42 14.85
C MET A 1 -9.65 -3.92 16.22
N SER A 2 -8.60 -4.45 16.84
CA SER A 2 -8.07 -3.86 18.06
C SER A 2 -7.31 -2.59 17.69
N GLU A 3 -7.74 -1.43 18.18
CA GLU A 3 -7.02 -0.17 18.00
C GLU A 3 -5.81 -0.15 18.94
N GLN A 4 -4.59 -0.09 18.39
CA GLN A 4 -3.39 0.17 19.16
C GLN A 4 -3.04 1.65 19.00
N LYS A 5 -3.14 2.41 20.10
CA LYS A 5 -2.76 3.82 20.14
C LYS A 5 -1.30 3.93 20.56
N ILE A 6 -0.46 4.50 19.69
CA ILE A 6 0.94 4.83 20.00
C ILE A 6 1.03 6.35 20.14
N GLU A 7 1.45 6.82 21.32
CA GLU A 7 1.65 8.25 21.62
C GLU A 7 3.14 8.51 21.83
N PHE A 8 3.69 9.54 21.16
CA PHE A 8 5.09 9.96 21.33
C PHE A 8 5.14 11.22 22.19
N TYR A 9 5.97 11.20 23.24
CA TYR A 9 6.20 12.33 24.15
C TYR A 9 7.65 12.82 24.03
N GLY A 10 7.85 14.09 23.69
CA GLY A 10 9.16 14.76 23.67
C GLY A 10 9.47 15.45 25.01
N ALA A 11 10.76 15.61 25.34
CA ALA A 11 11.22 16.15 26.61
C ALA A 11 11.10 17.69 26.74
N ASP A 12 11.02 18.43 25.63
CA ASP A 12 10.87 19.88 25.62
C ASP A 12 9.46 20.31 25.17
N LYS A 13 8.87 21.25 25.90
CA LYS A 13 7.53 21.80 25.68
C LYS A 13 7.44 22.79 24.52
N GLU A 14 8.53 23.03 23.77
CA GLU A 14 8.51 23.76 22.51
C GLU A 14 8.35 22.77 21.36
N GLN A 15 7.15 22.82 20.78
CA GLN A 15 6.39 21.69 20.27
C GLN A 15 6.64 21.38 18.79
N ASN A 16 7.35 20.29 18.53
CA ASN A 16 7.23 19.50 17.31
C ASN A 16 6.55 18.17 17.68
N TYR A 17 5.29 17.98 17.30
CA TYR A 17 4.61 16.68 17.45
C TYR A 17 3.95 16.28 16.13
N ALA A 18 4.09 15.01 15.79
CA ALA A 18 3.39 14.38 14.68
C ALA A 18 2.18 13.64 15.24
N LEU A 19 0.98 14.00 14.78
CA LEU A 19 -0.20 13.16 14.96
C LEU A 19 -0.09 12.01 13.95
N LEU A 20 0.16 10.79 14.40
CA LEU A 20 0.47 9.64 13.54
C LEU A 20 -0.59 8.56 13.72
N LYS A 21 -1.72 8.65 13.01
CA LYS A 21 -2.57 7.46 12.89
C LYS A 21 -1.90 6.54 11.89
N THR A 22 -1.18 5.55 12.39
CA THR A 22 -0.54 4.52 11.58
C THR A 22 -1.55 3.44 11.27
N TRP A 23 -1.63 3.05 10.01
CA TRP A 23 -2.43 1.94 9.54
C TRP A 23 -1.48 0.81 9.17
N VAL A 24 -1.70 -0.34 9.78
CA VAL A 24 -0.89 -1.54 9.57
C VAL A 24 -1.84 -2.66 9.19
N TYR A 25 -1.64 -3.21 7.99
CA TYR A 25 -2.27 -4.46 7.59
C TYR A 25 -1.20 -5.55 7.62
N GLU A 26 -1.22 -6.34 8.69
CA GLU A 26 -0.32 -7.45 8.91
C GLU A 26 -0.97 -8.76 8.47
N GLN A 27 -0.19 -9.54 7.73
CA GLN A 27 -0.48 -10.88 7.28
C GLN A 27 0.67 -11.80 7.74
N PRO A 28 0.48 -13.12 7.79
CA PRO A 28 1.53 -14.05 8.25
C PRO A 28 2.91 -13.89 7.59
N TYR A 29 2.99 -13.51 6.31
CA TYR A 29 4.26 -13.38 5.57
C TYR A 29 4.58 -11.97 5.08
N SER A 30 3.65 -11.02 5.24
CA SER A 30 3.80 -9.68 4.70
C SER A 30 3.06 -8.62 5.52
N VAL A 31 3.49 -7.37 5.42
CA VAL A 31 2.91 -6.23 6.12
C VAL A 31 2.89 -5.02 5.19
N VAL A 32 1.78 -4.30 5.25
CA VAL A 32 1.62 -2.99 4.60
C VAL A 32 1.43 -1.95 5.67
N ARG A 33 2.28 -0.92 5.67
CA ARG A 33 2.18 0.19 6.61
C ARG A 33 2.02 1.51 5.85
N GLY A 34 1.09 2.34 6.30
CA GLY A 34 1.01 3.76 5.93
C GLY A 34 0.63 4.59 7.15
N TYR A 35 0.69 5.90 7.05
CA TYR A 35 0.31 6.78 8.15
C TYR A 35 -0.36 8.06 7.66
N PHE A 36 -1.34 8.53 8.43
CA PHE A 36 -1.82 9.90 8.33
C PHE A 36 -1.05 10.78 9.29
N GLY A 37 -0.47 11.88 8.81
CA GLY A 37 0.19 12.82 9.71
C GLY A 37 0.72 14.09 9.04
N TYR A 38 1.01 15.08 9.87
CA TYR A 38 1.67 16.33 9.49
C TYR A 38 2.83 16.59 10.45
N SER A 39 3.85 17.28 9.97
CA SER A 39 4.88 17.86 10.83
C SER A 39 4.39 19.20 11.37
N ARG A 40 4.65 19.50 12.65
CA ARG A 40 4.43 20.84 13.22
C ARG A 40 5.74 21.48 13.59
N LYS A 41 5.83 22.80 13.39
CA LYS A 41 6.88 23.68 13.89
C LYS A 41 6.22 24.82 14.68
N ASP A 42 6.64 25.01 15.92
CA ASP A 42 6.10 26.03 16.83
C ASP A 42 4.57 25.95 17.00
N GLY A 43 4.03 24.72 17.02
CA GLY A 43 2.58 24.47 17.13
C GLY A 43 1.78 24.63 15.84
N ASN A 44 2.39 25.14 14.76
CA ASN A 44 1.75 25.29 13.45
C ASN A 44 2.13 24.13 12.51
N PRO A 45 1.24 23.66 11.62
CA PRO A 45 1.61 22.76 10.54
C PRO A 45 2.78 23.34 9.73
N ILE A 46 3.77 22.52 9.41
CA ILE A 46 4.76 22.87 8.39
C ILE A 46 4.05 22.72 7.05
N GLU A 47 3.74 23.85 6.41
CA GLU A 47 3.20 23.85 5.05
C GLU A 47 4.31 23.41 4.09
N GLU A 48 4.15 22.25 3.44
CA GLU A 48 4.87 21.94 2.21
C GLU A 48 4.15 22.61 1.04
N ASP A 49 4.92 23.10 0.05
CA ASP A 49 4.42 23.92 -1.05
C ASP A 49 3.26 23.22 -1.78
N GLY A 50 2.08 23.85 -1.77
CA GLY A 50 0.86 23.35 -2.39
C GLY A 50 -0.04 22.41 -1.56
N GLN A 51 0.28 22.12 -0.29
CA GLN A 51 -0.62 21.38 0.60
C GLN A 51 -1.62 22.31 1.29
N ASN A 52 -2.87 21.85 1.43
CA ASN A 52 -3.86 22.53 2.27
C ASN A 52 -3.47 22.34 3.75
N PRO A 53 -3.24 23.41 4.52
CA PRO A 53 -2.84 23.31 5.94
C PRO A 53 -3.89 22.63 6.84
N GLU A 54 -5.13 22.48 6.36
CA GLU A 54 -6.20 21.76 7.05
C GLU A 54 -6.25 20.25 6.70
N GLU A 55 -5.54 19.81 5.66
CA GLU A 55 -5.48 18.41 5.24
C GLU A 55 -4.41 17.64 6.03
N ILE A 56 -4.75 16.44 6.49
CA ILE A 56 -3.82 15.48 7.07
C ILE A 56 -3.44 14.50 5.96
N PRO A 57 -2.25 14.62 5.35
CA PRO A 57 -1.88 13.76 4.24
C PRO A 57 -1.72 12.32 4.70
N PHE A 58 -1.96 11.40 3.77
CA PHE A 58 -1.62 10.00 3.92
C PHE A 58 -0.31 9.73 3.19
N ASP A 59 0.63 9.12 3.91
CA ASP A 59 1.90 8.69 3.37
C ASP A 59 2.02 7.17 3.41
N LEU A 60 2.42 6.62 2.28
CA LEU A 60 2.85 5.24 2.14
C LEU A 60 3.95 5.20 1.06
N TYR A 61 5.11 4.65 1.38
CA TYR A 61 6.13 4.36 0.38
C TYR A 61 6.13 2.87 0.05
N LEU A 62 6.55 2.48 -1.16
CA LEU A 62 6.69 1.06 -1.49
C LEU A 62 7.65 0.34 -0.51
N GLY A 63 8.64 1.06 0.01
CA GLY A 63 9.54 0.59 1.06
C GLY A 63 8.88 0.28 2.41
N ASP A 64 7.64 0.74 2.65
CA ASP A 64 6.85 0.42 3.84
C ASP A 64 6.06 -0.89 3.70
N ILE A 65 6.05 -1.49 2.50
CA ILE A 65 5.50 -2.82 2.25
C ILE A 65 6.63 -3.83 2.37
N ARG A 66 6.53 -4.71 3.37
CA ARG A 66 7.60 -5.66 3.70
C ARG A 66 7.06 -7.08 3.79
N GLY A 67 7.94 -8.05 3.60
CA GLY A 67 7.56 -9.46 3.73
C GLY A 67 8.67 -10.43 3.34
N VAL A 68 8.36 -11.71 3.46
CA VAL A 68 9.19 -12.83 3.01
C VAL A 68 8.75 -13.19 1.59
N ALA A 69 9.56 -12.79 0.59
CA ALA A 69 9.25 -13.05 -0.81
C ALA A 69 9.17 -14.57 -1.08
N THR A 70 8.24 -14.98 -1.95
CA THR A 70 8.19 -16.38 -2.39
C THR A 70 9.39 -16.69 -3.28
N ASP A 71 10.12 -17.75 -2.91
CA ASP A 71 11.26 -18.23 -3.70
C ASP A 71 10.81 -18.70 -5.08
N GLU A 72 11.67 -18.54 -6.09
CA GLU A 72 11.35 -18.86 -7.48
C GLU A 72 10.95 -20.33 -7.69
N ASP A 73 11.64 -21.25 -7.01
CA ASP A 73 11.37 -22.68 -7.07
C ASP A 73 10.06 -23.08 -6.38
N LYS A 74 9.56 -22.23 -5.48
CA LYS A 74 8.30 -22.42 -4.75
C LYS A 74 7.11 -21.69 -5.34
N LEU A 75 7.32 -20.85 -6.37
CA LEU A 75 6.21 -20.24 -7.09
C LEU A 75 5.41 -21.30 -7.85
N PRO A 76 4.06 -21.27 -7.76
CA PRO A 76 3.23 -22.15 -8.55
C PRO A 76 3.53 -22.02 -10.04
N LYS A 77 3.59 -23.15 -10.74
CA LYS A 77 3.90 -23.21 -12.18
C LYS A 77 2.67 -23.30 -13.07
N ALA A 78 1.52 -23.61 -12.47
CA ALA A 78 0.25 -23.81 -13.14
C ALA A 78 -0.92 -23.52 -12.19
N GLY A 79 -2.10 -23.33 -12.75
CA GLY A 79 -3.33 -23.05 -12.02
C GLY A 79 -3.50 -21.57 -11.70
N SER A 80 -4.58 -21.27 -10.99
CA SER A 80 -4.95 -19.91 -10.62
C SER A 80 -5.27 -19.81 -9.13
N PHE A 81 -4.71 -18.80 -8.46
CA PHE A 81 -4.98 -18.50 -7.06
C PHE A 81 -5.76 -17.19 -6.94
N GLN A 82 -6.76 -17.21 -6.06
CA GLN A 82 -7.52 -16.03 -5.66
C GLN A 82 -7.02 -15.56 -4.30
N TYR A 83 -6.82 -14.26 -4.17
CA TYR A 83 -6.39 -13.58 -2.97
C TYR A 83 -7.48 -12.59 -2.55
N GLU A 84 -7.80 -12.57 -1.26
CA GLU A 84 -8.71 -11.58 -0.69
C GLU A 84 -8.15 -11.00 0.59
N GLY A 85 -8.40 -9.71 0.80
CA GLY A 85 -8.01 -9.04 2.03
C GLY A 85 -8.51 -7.61 2.08
N ARG A 86 -7.63 -6.71 2.52
CA ARG A 86 -7.97 -5.32 2.82
C ARG A 86 -7.11 -4.36 2.01
N ALA A 87 -7.69 -3.21 1.72
CA ALA A 87 -6.98 -2.05 1.23
C ALA A 87 -7.20 -0.89 2.18
N PHE A 88 -6.29 0.07 2.17
CA PHE A 88 -6.45 1.30 2.92
C PHE A 88 -5.63 2.47 2.37
N GLY A 89 -5.98 3.67 2.82
CA GLY A 89 -5.29 4.91 2.49
C GLY A 89 -6.16 5.81 1.61
N GLY A 90 -5.51 6.77 0.99
CA GLY A 90 -6.10 7.65 -0.01
C GLY A 90 -5.36 8.96 -0.13
N ASN A 91 -6.05 9.97 -0.65
CA ASN A 91 -5.66 11.35 -0.54
C ASN A 91 -5.96 11.77 0.91
N GLY A 92 -5.30 12.80 1.43
CA GLY A 92 -5.39 13.15 2.85
C GLY A 92 -6.81 13.42 3.32
N VAL A 93 -6.96 13.53 4.65
CA VAL A 93 -8.26 13.80 5.27
C VAL A 93 -8.36 15.22 5.78
N LEU A 94 -9.54 15.82 5.65
CA LEU A 94 -9.82 17.16 6.19
C LEU A 94 -10.18 17.15 7.69
N SER A 95 -10.43 15.97 8.27
CA SER A 95 -10.75 15.86 9.70
C SER A 95 -10.28 14.54 10.29
N LYS A 96 -10.03 14.53 11.61
CA LYS A 96 -9.64 13.31 12.33
C LYS A 96 -10.76 12.28 12.35
N GLU A 97 -12.00 12.74 12.37
CA GLU A 97 -13.21 11.91 12.35
C GLU A 97 -13.34 11.13 11.03
N SER A 98 -12.76 11.65 9.94
CA SER A 98 -12.75 10.97 8.64
C SER A 98 -11.64 9.93 8.50
N LEU A 99 -10.70 9.84 9.45
CA LEU A 99 -9.58 8.90 9.36
C LEU A 99 -10.07 7.46 9.17
N ASP A 100 -11.13 7.05 9.87
CA ASP A 100 -11.65 5.67 9.83
C ASP A 100 -12.35 5.28 8.52
N ASN A 101 -12.59 6.20 7.60
CA ASN A 101 -13.33 5.94 6.34
C ASN A 101 -12.44 5.62 5.14
N HIS A 102 -11.20 5.19 5.38
CA HIS A 102 -10.17 4.97 4.37
C HIS A 102 -9.83 3.50 4.16
N ASN A 103 -10.82 2.61 4.26
CA ASN A 103 -10.65 1.17 4.10
C ASN A 103 -11.39 0.64 2.87
N GLY A 104 -10.88 -0.44 2.29
CA GLY A 104 -11.52 -1.17 1.21
C GLY A 104 -11.33 -2.68 1.33
N VAL A 105 -12.01 -3.41 0.46
CA VAL A 105 -11.84 -4.85 0.26
C VAL A 105 -10.99 -5.05 -0.98
N PHE A 106 -9.88 -5.77 -0.83
CA PHE A 106 -8.98 -6.13 -1.92
C PHE A 106 -9.30 -7.54 -2.41
N ARG A 107 -9.38 -7.71 -3.73
CA ARG A 107 -9.57 -9.01 -4.41
C ARG A 107 -8.65 -9.07 -5.61
N TYR A 108 -7.90 -10.16 -5.76
CA TYR A 108 -6.97 -10.31 -6.88
C TYR A 108 -6.83 -11.77 -7.28
N THR A 109 -6.64 -12.02 -8.57
CA THR A 109 -6.42 -13.36 -9.11
C THR A 109 -5.09 -13.38 -9.83
N ILE A 110 -4.26 -14.38 -9.53
CA ILE A 110 -3.06 -14.69 -10.31
C ILE A 110 -3.30 -15.98 -11.06
N ASP A 111 -3.20 -15.91 -12.38
CA ASP A 111 -3.13 -17.05 -13.28
C ASP A 111 -1.64 -17.38 -13.51
N PHE A 112 -1.18 -18.49 -12.93
CA PHE A 112 0.21 -18.92 -13.01
C PHE A 112 0.53 -19.61 -14.34
N ASP A 113 -0.46 -20.15 -15.05
CA ASP A 113 -0.29 -20.68 -16.41
C ASP A 113 0.03 -19.55 -17.39
N ARG A 114 -0.69 -18.42 -17.27
CA ARG A 114 -0.48 -17.23 -18.10
C ARG A 114 0.58 -16.28 -17.55
N ARG A 115 1.02 -16.48 -16.30
CA ARG A 115 1.89 -15.55 -15.55
C ARG A 115 1.33 -14.14 -15.56
N LYS A 116 0.03 -14.00 -15.26
CA LYS A 116 -0.68 -12.71 -15.25
C LYS A 116 -1.63 -12.61 -14.07
N GLY A 117 -1.89 -11.39 -13.62
CA GLY A 117 -2.87 -11.14 -12.57
C GLY A 117 -3.70 -9.90 -12.81
N SER A 118 -4.90 -9.87 -12.22
CA SER A 118 -5.82 -8.73 -12.22
C SER A 118 -6.74 -8.79 -11.00
N GLY A 119 -7.40 -7.67 -10.70
CA GLY A 119 -8.28 -7.61 -9.53
C GLY A 119 -9.01 -6.28 -9.35
N SER A 120 -9.46 -6.04 -8.12
CA SER A 120 -10.12 -4.81 -7.74
C SER A 120 -9.98 -4.47 -6.26
N ILE A 121 -10.16 -3.19 -5.97
CA ILE A 121 -10.39 -2.67 -4.62
C ILE A 121 -11.76 -1.98 -4.62
N GLU A 122 -12.60 -2.32 -3.64
CA GLU A 122 -13.96 -1.80 -3.50
C GLU A 122 -14.23 -1.31 -2.07
N GLY A 123 -15.25 -0.47 -1.89
CA GLY A 123 -15.63 0.07 -0.58
C GLY A 123 -14.92 1.37 -0.19
N MET A 124 -14.02 1.89 -1.03
CA MET A 124 -13.39 3.20 -0.86
C MET A 124 -14.22 4.27 -1.58
N GLU A 125 -15.19 4.87 -0.88
CA GLU A 125 -16.22 5.73 -1.49
C GLU A 125 -15.67 6.85 -2.38
N GLN A 126 -14.57 7.47 -1.98
CA GLN A 126 -13.89 8.55 -2.70
C GLN A 126 -13.38 8.15 -4.09
N TYR A 127 -13.06 6.87 -4.28
CA TYR A 127 -12.50 6.36 -5.53
C TYR A 127 -13.51 5.54 -6.36
N GLY A 128 -14.63 5.15 -5.74
CA GLY A 128 -15.51 4.14 -6.31
C GLY A 128 -14.79 2.80 -6.43
N LYS A 129 -15.15 1.99 -7.42
CA LYS A 129 -14.39 0.77 -7.71
C LYS A 129 -13.04 1.12 -8.32
N ILE A 130 -11.98 0.56 -7.77
CA ILE A 130 -10.64 0.62 -8.34
C ILE A 130 -10.38 -0.69 -9.06
N LYS A 131 -10.21 -0.66 -10.38
CA LYS A 131 -9.86 -1.82 -11.18
C LYS A 131 -8.35 -1.91 -11.32
N LEU A 132 -7.79 -3.06 -10.94
CA LEU A 132 -6.38 -3.40 -11.17
C LEU A 132 -6.33 -4.22 -12.47
N GLU A 133 -5.93 -3.58 -13.55
CA GLU A 133 -5.91 -4.19 -14.88
C GLU A 133 -4.93 -5.35 -14.97
N GLU A 134 -5.17 -6.23 -15.96
CA GLU A 134 -4.32 -7.38 -16.21
C GLU A 134 -2.86 -6.96 -16.44
N ALA A 135 -1.95 -7.46 -15.61
CA ALA A 135 -0.52 -7.20 -15.70
C ALA A 135 0.28 -8.51 -15.62
N ALA A 136 1.51 -8.49 -16.14
CA ALA A 136 2.42 -9.63 -16.09
C ALA A 136 2.96 -9.85 -14.67
N ILE A 137 3.11 -11.11 -14.30
CA ILE A 137 3.88 -11.53 -13.12
C ILE A 137 5.32 -11.75 -13.57
N GLU A 138 6.21 -10.89 -13.11
CA GLU A 138 7.61 -10.87 -13.52
C GLU A 138 8.55 -10.90 -12.31
N ARG A 139 9.83 -11.19 -12.59
CA ARG A 139 10.90 -11.11 -11.60
C ARG A 139 11.37 -9.66 -11.50
N ILE A 140 11.11 -9.04 -10.36
CA ILE A 140 11.44 -7.64 -10.08
C ILE A 140 12.75 -7.60 -9.30
N PRO A 141 13.82 -7.00 -9.86
CA PRO A 141 15.08 -6.85 -9.15
C PRO A 141 14.91 -5.85 -8.00
N TYR A 142 15.53 -6.16 -6.85
CA TYR A 142 15.62 -5.19 -5.77
C TYR A 142 16.38 -3.94 -6.23
N ARG A 143 15.88 -2.77 -5.82
CA ARG A 143 16.56 -1.49 -6.01
C ARG A 143 16.61 -0.77 -4.67
N GLU A 144 17.77 -0.19 -4.33
CA GLU A 144 17.91 0.59 -3.09
C GLU A 144 17.07 1.87 -3.10
N SER A 145 16.67 2.36 -4.28
CA SER A 145 15.72 3.46 -4.39
C SER A 145 14.34 3.02 -3.90
N GLY A 146 13.62 3.90 -3.17
CA GLY A 146 12.26 3.68 -2.62
C GLY A 146 11.16 3.40 -3.64
N SER A 147 11.54 3.09 -4.88
CA SER A 147 10.72 2.69 -6.02
C SER A 147 10.47 1.17 -6.08
N SER A 148 10.82 0.41 -5.05
CA SER A 148 10.56 -1.04 -4.97
C SER A 148 9.97 -1.43 -3.62
N LEU A 149 9.32 -2.59 -3.55
CA LEU A 149 8.78 -3.09 -2.29
C LEU A 149 9.92 -3.30 -1.28
N GLY A 150 9.70 -2.89 -0.04
CA GLY A 150 10.67 -2.98 1.03
C GLY A 150 10.92 -4.42 1.48
N LEU A 151 11.77 -5.17 0.80
CA LEU A 151 12.05 -6.56 1.22
C LEU A 151 13.08 -6.61 2.35
N LYS A 152 12.85 -7.54 3.30
CA LYS A 152 13.70 -7.71 4.49
C LYS A 152 15.17 -7.95 4.11
N ASP A 153 15.40 -8.77 3.09
CA ASP A 153 16.74 -9.24 2.72
C ASP A 153 17.29 -8.61 1.43
N ARG A 154 16.67 -7.52 0.94
CA ARG A 154 17.10 -6.82 -0.30
C ARG A 154 17.18 -7.76 -1.53
N VAL A 155 16.30 -8.76 -1.57
CA VAL A 155 16.25 -9.79 -2.61
C VAL A 155 15.33 -9.39 -3.76
N SER A 156 15.54 -9.98 -4.94
CA SER A 156 14.53 -9.88 -6.01
C SER A 156 13.27 -10.64 -5.60
N TYR A 157 12.12 -10.24 -6.17
CA TYR A 157 10.83 -10.85 -5.87
C TYR A 157 10.00 -11.03 -7.13
N PHE A 158 8.90 -11.75 -7.03
CA PHE A 158 7.94 -11.90 -8.11
C PHE A 158 6.66 -11.14 -7.83
N GLY A 159 6.08 -10.57 -8.88
CA GLY A 159 4.82 -9.84 -8.80
C GLY A 159 4.63 -8.88 -9.97
N VAL A 160 3.94 -7.77 -9.72
CA VAL A 160 3.65 -6.74 -10.73
C VAL A 160 4.49 -5.50 -10.44
N ASN A 161 5.25 -5.05 -11.44
CA ASN A 161 6.15 -3.91 -11.26
C ASN A 161 5.48 -2.56 -11.55
N GLU A 162 4.54 -2.45 -12.50
CA GLU A 162 3.79 -1.21 -12.79
C GLU A 162 2.48 -1.52 -13.55
N GLY A 163 1.56 -2.23 -12.92
CA GLY A 163 0.24 -2.52 -13.52
C GLY A 163 -0.63 -1.26 -13.57
N VAL A 164 -1.64 -1.22 -14.45
CA VAL A 164 -2.55 -0.06 -14.53
C VAL A 164 -3.67 -0.19 -13.49
N ALA A 165 -3.87 0.86 -12.69
CA ALA A 165 -5.01 1.00 -11.79
C ALA A 165 -5.94 2.10 -12.32
N MET A 166 -7.19 1.73 -12.61
CA MET A 166 -8.23 2.66 -13.03
C MET A 166 -9.22 2.88 -11.90
N LEU A 167 -9.40 4.13 -11.51
CA LEU A 167 -10.30 4.52 -10.44
C LEU A 167 -11.60 5.02 -11.08
N GLU A 168 -12.75 4.55 -10.63
CA GLU A 168 -14.04 4.90 -11.23
C GLU A 168 -14.37 6.41 -11.14
N LYS A 169 -13.96 7.05 -10.04
CA LYS A 169 -14.25 8.47 -9.74
C LYS A 169 -13.08 9.41 -10.00
N ASP A 170 -11.97 8.89 -10.53
CA ASP A 170 -10.75 9.66 -10.76
C ASP A 170 -10.24 9.34 -12.17
N ASN A 171 -10.10 10.38 -13.00
CA ASN A 171 -9.70 10.23 -14.41
C ASN A 171 -8.18 10.06 -14.57
N GLU A 172 -7.41 10.12 -13.48
CA GLU A 172 -5.97 9.88 -13.53
C GLU A 172 -5.64 8.39 -13.63
N ILE A 173 -4.73 8.06 -14.55
CA ILE A 173 -4.15 6.72 -14.64
C ILE A 173 -3.15 6.58 -13.49
N LYS A 174 -3.37 5.58 -12.63
CA LYS A 174 -2.44 5.23 -11.57
C LYS A 174 -1.72 3.93 -11.89
N LYS A 175 -0.58 3.71 -11.25
CA LYS A 175 0.12 2.42 -11.33
C LYS A 175 -0.15 1.62 -10.06
N TYR A 176 -0.02 0.31 -10.15
CA TYR A 176 0.02 -0.54 -8.96
C TYR A 176 1.24 -1.46 -8.99
N HIS A 177 1.76 -1.70 -7.80
CA HIS A 177 2.85 -2.61 -7.52
C HIS A 177 2.33 -3.71 -6.61
N LEU A 178 2.72 -4.95 -6.86
CA LEU A 178 2.29 -6.10 -6.08
C LEU A 178 3.46 -7.07 -5.93
N GLY A 179 3.68 -7.60 -4.74
CA GLY A 179 4.62 -8.68 -4.47
C GLY A 179 3.88 -9.95 -4.02
N ILE A 180 4.47 -11.09 -4.30
CA ILE A 180 4.00 -12.42 -3.88
C ILE A 180 4.87 -12.90 -2.71
N PHE A 181 4.22 -13.29 -1.61
CA PHE A 181 4.86 -13.57 -0.33
C PHE A 181 4.48 -14.95 0.23
N GLY A 182 5.36 -15.46 1.10
CA GLY A 182 5.22 -16.74 1.78
C GLY A 182 5.82 -17.92 1.03
N GLU A 183 5.78 -19.09 1.66
CA GLU A 183 6.45 -20.30 1.18
C GLU A 183 5.85 -20.90 -0.09
N ALA A 184 4.60 -20.59 -0.43
CA ALA A 184 3.91 -21.17 -1.58
C ALA A 184 2.89 -20.20 -2.20
N ALA A 185 3.32 -18.95 -2.41
CA ALA A 185 2.47 -17.85 -2.83
C ALA A 185 1.21 -17.76 -1.95
N ASN A 186 1.44 -17.69 -0.64
CA ASN A 186 0.37 -17.69 0.37
C ASN A 186 -0.39 -16.38 0.36
N GLU A 187 0.29 -15.28 0.04
CA GLU A 187 -0.21 -13.93 0.20
C GLU A 187 0.32 -13.01 -0.89
N VAL A 188 -0.39 -11.91 -1.08
CA VAL A 188 0.08 -10.78 -1.86
C VAL A 188 -0.02 -9.51 -1.04
N ALA A 189 0.87 -8.57 -1.31
CA ALA A 189 0.84 -7.22 -0.74
C ALA A 189 1.37 -6.21 -1.74
N GLY A 190 0.87 -4.98 -1.69
CA GLY A 190 1.16 -4.00 -2.72
C GLY A 190 0.57 -2.64 -2.44
N ALA A 191 0.67 -1.78 -3.45
CA ALA A 191 0.16 -0.43 -3.39
C ALA A 191 -0.26 0.10 -4.76
N VAL A 192 -1.19 1.05 -4.76
CA VAL A 192 -1.47 1.94 -5.88
C VAL A 192 -0.65 3.22 -5.70
N SER A 193 0.10 3.62 -6.71
CA SER A 193 1.00 4.77 -6.74
C SER A 193 0.61 5.79 -7.82
N GLN A 194 0.91 7.06 -7.56
CA GLN A 194 0.79 8.11 -8.57
C GLN A 194 1.99 8.01 -9.53
N GLU A 195 1.74 8.13 -10.84
CA GLU A 195 2.68 7.85 -11.94
C GLU A 195 3.99 8.66 -11.90
N HIS A 196 4.10 9.68 -11.03
CA HIS A 196 5.24 10.61 -10.99
C HIS A 196 5.83 10.90 -9.60
N LYS A 197 5.34 10.28 -8.51
CA LYS A 197 5.80 10.63 -7.15
C LYS A 197 6.57 9.52 -6.43
N HIS A 198 6.61 8.29 -6.95
CA HIS A 198 7.08 7.08 -6.23
C HIS A 198 6.45 6.89 -4.83
N GLN A 199 5.46 7.71 -4.49
CA GLN A 199 4.66 7.70 -3.29
C GLN A 199 3.39 6.95 -3.62
N ALA A 200 3.08 5.99 -2.78
CA ALA A 200 1.86 5.24 -2.85
C ALA A 200 0.77 5.92 -2.01
N VAL A 201 -0.46 5.78 -2.47
CA VAL A 201 -1.63 6.42 -1.86
C VAL A 201 -2.61 5.41 -1.32
N ILE A 202 -2.57 4.16 -1.80
CA ILE A 202 -3.42 3.09 -1.29
C ILE A 202 -2.56 1.86 -1.09
N GLY A 203 -2.46 1.37 0.13
CA GLY A 203 -1.84 0.08 0.46
C GLY A 203 -2.87 -1.04 0.44
N PHE A 204 -2.47 -2.24 0.04
CA PHE A 204 -3.36 -3.41 0.07
C PHE A 204 -2.61 -4.71 0.33
N GLY A 205 -3.32 -5.70 0.87
CA GLY A 205 -2.86 -7.07 0.96
C GLY A 205 -4.02 -8.06 0.90
N GLY A 206 -3.71 -9.31 0.55
CA GLY A 206 -4.66 -10.40 0.63
C GLY A 206 -4.01 -11.77 0.78
N GLU A 207 -4.71 -12.66 1.47
CA GLU A 207 -4.33 -14.05 1.65
C GLU A 207 -5.04 -14.93 0.61
N LYS A 208 -4.36 -16.00 0.19
CA LYS A 208 -4.91 -17.01 -0.71
C LYS A 208 -6.15 -17.67 -0.09
N LYS A 209 -7.22 -17.81 -0.87
CA LYS A 209 -8.44 -18.54 -0.52
C LYS A 209 -8.41 -20.00 -0.91
#